data_AF-A0A1C6S3V0-F1
#
_entry.id   AF-A0A1C6S3V0-F1
#
_cell.length_a   1.000
_cell.length_b   1.000
_cell.length_c   1.000
_cell.angle_alpha   90.00
_cell.angle_beta   90.00
_cell.angle_gamma   90.00
#
_symmetry.space_group_name_H-M   'P 1'
#
loop_
_entity.id
_entity.type
_entity.pdbx_description
1 polymer ?
#
loop_
_entity_poly.entity_id
_entity_poly.type
_entity_poly.pdbx_seq_one_letter_code
_entity_poly.pdbx_strand_id
1 'polypeptide(L)'
;MTDRSASAVSGQRNCALYRFWVRHPETGERALGYIGETGRLPFQRLMEHIYQQPWADTILVWEVDPITFPHKASVLAAERRAIETELPLYNVDGNLANPGRIPPGRAVLQRQARDPGWVQPQRNVRVPRQRAPRTTAAPRPVRRTAPPSQLTRWWRKYQTAISAWAALWLLLWAVLWWLGRNAWTGWEEPRNAAILASIAWALALWGRLGAGNRRPFRRTRARKRTRR
;
A
#
# COMPACT_ATOMS: atom_id res chain seq x y z
N MET A 1 -22.69 -32.94 -9.15
CA MET A 1 -22.08 -31.78 -9.85
C MET A 1 -21.93 -30.66 -8.85
N THR A 2 -20.75 -30.49 -8.28
CA THR A 2 -20.46 -29.46 -7.27
C THR A 2 -19.80 -28.28 -7.95
N ASP A 3 -20.53 -27.17 -8.02
CA ASP A 3 -20.03 -25.88 -8.48
C ASP A 3 -18.90 -25.42 -7.56
N ARG A 4 -17.66 -25.52 -8.07
CA ARG A 4 -16.51 -24.79 -7.55
C ARG A 4 -16.56 -23.39 -8.12
N SER A 5 -17.45 -22.57 -7.58
CA SER A 5 -17.43 -21.13 -7.82
C SER A 5 -16.12 -20.55 -7.29
N ALA A 6 -15.30 -20.11 -8.24
CA ALA A 6 -14.01 -19.50 -8.04
C ALA A 6 -14.12 -18.26 -7.14
N SER A 7 -13.81 -18.42 -5.85
CA SER A 7 -13.50 -17.29 -4.99
C SER A 7 -12.14 -16.74 -5.38
N ALA A 8 -12.17 -15.67 -6.16
CA ALA A 8 -11.03 -14.82 -6.44
C ALA A 8 -10.42 -14.35 -5.11
N VAL A 9 -9.27 -14.94 -4.76
CA VAL A 9 -8.40 -14.53 -3.65
C VAL A 9 -7.87 -13.12 -3.97
N SER A 10 -8.66 -12.10 -3.65
CA SER A 10 -8.12 -10.78 -3.38
C SER A 10 -7.47 -10.84 -1.99
N GLY A 11 -6.24 -10.36 -1.86
CA GLY A 11 -5.40 -10.47 -0.65
C GLY A 11 -5.88 -9.64 0.54
N GLN A 12 -7.18 -9.50 0.72
CA GLN A 12 -7.81 -8.76 1.80
C GLN A 12 -7.86 -9.65 3.04
N ARG A 13 -6.95 -9.41 3.98
CA ARG A 13 -6.94 -10.11 5.25
C ARG A 13 -8.08 -9.57 6.10
N ASN A 14 -8.93 -10.47 6.60
CA ASN A 14 -9.92 -10.13 7.61
C ASN A 14 -9.21 -9.48 8.80
N CYS A 15 -9.79 -8.41 9.31
CA CYS A 15 -9.32 -7.71 10.50
C CYS A 15 -10.05 -8.26 11.73
N ALA A 16 -9.44 -8.20 12.90
CA ALA A 16 -10.07 -8.57 14.17
C ALA A 16 -9.71 -7.55 15.25
N LEU A 17 -10.54 -7.49 16.28
CA LEU A 17 -10.19 -6.81 17.53
C LEU A 17 -9.32 -7.74 18.39
N TYR A 18 -8.46 -7.14 19.19
CA TYR A 18 -7.77 -7.84 20.27
C TYR A 18 -7.86 -7.03 21.56
N ARG A 19 -7.80 -7.73 22.68
CA ARG A 19 -7.86 -7.18 24.03
C ARG A 19 -6.62 -7.60 24.80
N PHE A 20 -6.03 -6.66 25.53
CA PHE A 20 -4.99 -6.94 26.51
C PHE A 20 -5.56 -6.76 27.91
N TRP A 21 -5.50 -7.84 28.69
CA TRP A 21 -5.80 -7.84 30.10
C TRP A 21 -4.51 -7.59 30.87
N VAL A 22 -4.53 -6.62 31.76
CA VAL A 22 -3.37 -6.13 32.49
C VAL A 22 -3.58 -6.26 33.98
N ARG A 23 -2.50 -6.20 34.74
CA ARG A 23 -2.55 -5.94 36.17
C ARG A 23 -2.82 -4.46 36.41
N HIS A 24 -3.91 -4.13 37.09
CA HIS A 24 -4.25 -2.77 37.46
C HIS A 24 -3.16 -2.21 38.40
N PRO A 25 -2.62 -1.00 38.15
CA PRO A 25 -1.46 -0.51 38.91
C PRO A 25 -1.78 -0.16 40.36
N GLU A 26 -3.02 0.22 40.67
CA GLU A 26 -3.44 0.60 42.03
C GLU A 26 -4.00 -0.58 42.82
N THR A 27 -4.98 -1.32 42.27
CA THR A 27 -5.62 -2.45 42.96
C THR A 27 -4.87 -3.77 42.83
N GLY A 28 -3.97 -3.91 41.84
CA GLY A 28 -3.27 -5.18 41.58
C GLY A 28 -4.12 -6.26 40.91
N GLU A 29 -5.41 -6.01 40.68
CA GLU A 29 -6.36 -6.94 40.08
C GLU A 29 -6.23 -7.01 38.55
N ARG A 30 -6.91 -7.99 37.92
CA ARG A 30 -6.98 -8.07 36.45
C ARG A 30 -7.97 -7.01 35.95
N ALA A 31 -7.53 -6.15 35.04
CA ALA A 31 -8.35 -5.13 34.40
C ALA A 31 -8.18 -5.15 32.88
N LEU A 32 -9.15 -4.62 32.14
CA LEU A 32 -9.03 -4.42 30.71
C LEU A 32 -8.08 -3.25 30.43
N GLY A 33 -6.89 -3.56 29.93
CA GLY A 33 -5.84 -2.56 29.74
C GLY A 33 -5.95 -1.84 28.41
N TYR A 34 -6.21 -2.57 27.33
CA TYR A 34 -6.16 -2.00 25.99
C TYR A 34 -7.01 -2.80 25.01
N ILE A 35 -7.71 -2.11 24.12
CA ILE A 35 -8.38 -2.67 22.95
C ILE A 35 -7.71 -2.13 21.71
N GLY A 36 -7.42 -3.00 20.76
CA GLY A 36 -6.93 -2.58 19.45
C GLY A 36 -7.40 -3.48 18.33
N GLU A 37 -6.87 -3.21 17.15
CA GLU A 37 -7.26 -3.85 15.93
C GLU A 37 -6.06 -4.38 15.12
N THR A 38 -6.28 -5.48 14.41
CA THR A 38 -5.23 -6.10 13.60
C THR A 38 -5.76 -6.70 12.32
N GLY A 39 -5.14 -6.34 11.19
CA GLY A 39 -5.20 -7.09 9.93
C GLY A 39 -3.98 -8.00 9.72
N ARG A 40 -3.12 -8.10 10.75
CA ARG A 40 -1.90 -8.92 10.79
C ARG A 40 -2.07 -10.05 11.79
N LEU A 41 -1.05 -10.90 11.92
CA LEU A 41 -1.01 -11.93 12.97
C LEU A 41 -1.09 -11.23 14.34
N PRO A 42 -2.06 -11.58 15.18
CA PRO A 42 -2.25 -10.93 16.47
C PRO A 42 -1.00 -10.96 17.38
N PHE A 43 -0.21 -12.04 17.33
CA PHE A 43 1.08 -12.13 18.03
C PHE A 43 2.06 -11.01 17.63
N GLN A 44 2.07 -10.55 16.38
CA GLN A 44 2.92 -9.43 15.97
C GLN A 44 2.51 -8.12 16.65
N ARG A 45 1.20 -7.90 16.85
CA ARG A 45 0.72 -6.73 17.60
C ARG A 45 1.10 -6.81 19.08
N LEU A 46 1.01 -7.99 19.69
CA LEU A 46 1.49 -8.20 21.06
C LEU A 46 2.96 -7.80 21.19
N MET A 47 3.84 -8.29 20.29
CA MET A 47 5.25 -7.91 20.31
C MET A 47 5.47 -6.41 20.09
N GLU A 48 4.72 -5.78 19.17
CA GLU A 48 4.76 -4.32 18.99
C GLU A 48 4.45 -3.59 20.31
N HIS A 49 3.46 -4.06 21.08
CA HIS A 49 3.10 -3.45 22.37
C HIS A 49 4.16 -3.69 23.45
N ILE A 50 4.66 -4.92 23.58
CA ILE A 50 5.73 -5.29 24.54
C ILE A 50 6.94 -4.36 24.40
N TYR A 51 7.31 -4.00 23.18
CA TYR A 51 8.47 -3.14 22.96
C TYR A 51 8.20 -1.65 23.02
N GLN A 52 6.96 -1.18 22.84
CA GLN A 52 6.68 0.25 22.65
C GLN A 52 5.88 0.89 23.78
N GLN A 53 5.07 0.10 24.50
CA GLN A 53 4.14 0.63 25.47
C GLN A 53 4.71 0.56 26.89
N PRO A 54 4.63 1.65 27.67
CA PRO A 54 5.18 1.69 29.03
C PRO A 54 4.47 0.71 29.98
N TRP A 55 3.22 0.36 29.70
CA TRP A 55 2.42 -0.55 30.50
C TRP A 55 2.55 -2.03 30.08
N ALA A 56 3.34 -2.35 29.05
CA ALA A 56 3.30 -3.68 28.46
C ALA A 56 3.84 -4.82 29.36
N ASP A 57 4.67 -4.49 30.36
CA ASP A 57 5.11 -5.43 31.40
C ASP A 57 3.96 -5.89 32.31
N THR A 58 2.84 -5.17 32.30
CA THR A 58 1.67 -5.51 33.11
C THR A 58 0.68 -6.42 32.38
N ILE A 59 0.92 -6.77 31.12
CA ILE A 59 0.05 -7.65 30.34
C ILE A 59 0.07 -9.07 30.94
N LEU A 60 -1.11 -9.56 31.34
CA LEU A 60 -1.32 -10.88 31.90
C LEU A 60 -1.77 -11.87 30.81
N VAL A 61 -2.76 -11.45 30.01
CA VAL A 61 -3.42 -12.28 29.00
C VAL A 61 -3.79 -11.41 27.80
N TRP A 62 -3.84 -12.01 26.62
CA TRP A 62 -4.34 -11.38 25.42
C TRP A 62 -5.39 -12.26 24.74
N GLU A 63 -6.40 -11.63 24.18
CA GLU A 63 -7.54 -12.31 23.56
C GLU A 63 -7.79 -11.70 22.18
N VAL A 64 -8.23 -12.52 21.22
CA VAL A 64 -8.65 -12.08 19.89
C VAL A 64 -10.13 -12.32 19.78
N ASP A 65 -10.85 -11.32 19.32
CA ASP A 65 -12.29 -11.45 19.11
C ASP A 65 -12.57 -12.51 18.03
N PRO A 66 -13.47 -13.48 18.27
CA PRO A 66 -13.86 -14.44 17.24
C PRO A 66 -14.51 -13.76 16.02
N ILE A 67 -15.09 -12.57 16.21
CA ILE A 67 -15.70 -11.80 15.12
C ILE A 67 -14.60 -11.15 14.28
N THR A 68 -14.64 -11.41 12.97
CA THR A 68 -13.73 -10.80 12.00
C THR A 68 -14.46 -9.86 11.06
N PHE A 69 -13.76 -8.82 10.62
CA PHE A 69 -14.27 -7.73 9.81
C PHE A 69 -13.59 -7.73 8.44
N PRO A 70 -14.35 -7.65 7.33
CA PRO A 70 -13.78 -7.69 5.98
C PRO A 70 -13.03 -6.40 5.62
N HIS A 71 -13.32 -5.29 6.30
CA HIS A 71 -12.82 -3.97 5.96
C HIS A 71 -12.17 -3.27 7.16
N LYS A 72 -11.12 -2.50 6.88
CA LYS A 72 -10.42 -1.72 7.90
C LYS A 72 -11.36 -0.69 8.56
N ALA A 73 -12.26 -0.07 7.79
CA ALA A 73 -13.22 0.89 8.32
C ALA A 73 -14.19 0.25 9.33
N SER A 74 -14.67 -0.97 9.08
CA SER A 74 -15.62 -1.64 9.98
C SER A 74 -14.96 -2.09 11.28
N VAL A 75 -13.70 -2.58 11.25
CA VAL A 75 -13.00 -2.90 12.50
C VAL A 75 -12.67 -1.65 13.31
N LEU A 76 -12.35 -0.51 12.67
CA LEU A 76 -12.10 0.75 13.38
C LEU A 76 -13.37 1.30 14.04
N ALA A 77 -14.53 1.15 13.40
CA ALA A 77 -15.81 1.51 14.00
C ALA A 77 -16.15 0.60 15.19
N ALA A 78 -15.89 -0.71 15.06
CA ALA A 78 -16.06 -1.67 16.15
C ALA A 78 -15.10 -1.40 17.32
N GLU A 79 -13.84 -1.09 17.03
CA GLU A 79 -12.81 -0.71 18.02
C GLU A 79 -13.25 0.53 18.80
N ARG A 80 -13.68 1.60 18.10
CA ARG A 80 -14.15 2.82 18.75
C ARG A 80 -15.31 2.54 19.70
N ARG A 81 -16.33 1.81 19.23
CA ARG A 81 -17.48 1.43 20.05
C ARG A 81 -17.04 0.62 21.28
N ALA A 82 -16.16 -0.36 21.10
CA ALA A 82 -15.67 -1.20 22.19
C ALA A 82 -14.90 -0.37 23.24
N ILE A 83 -14.07 0.60 22.82
CA ILE A 83 -13.37 1.50 23.74
C ILE A 83 -14.36 2.35 24.54
N GLU A 84 -15.37 2.91 23.87
CA GLU A 84 -16.40 3.73 24.51
C GLU A 84 -17.24 2.96 25.54
N THR A 85 -17.49 1.66 25.31
CA THR A 85 -18.34 0.84 26.18
C THR A 85 -17.59 0.05 27.24
N GLU A 86 -16.41 -0.46 26.91
CA GLU A 86 -15.62 -1.34 27.81
C GLU A 86 -14.58 -0.57 28.62
N LEU A 87 -14.35 0.71 28.29
CA LEU A 87 -13.54 1.66 29.07
C LEU A 87 -12.14 1.11 29.46
N PRO A 88 -11.31 0.66 28.50
CA PRO A 88 -9.97 0.15 28.77
C PRO A 88 -9.06 1.21 29.40
N LEU A 89 -8.12 0.81 30.27
CA LEU A 89 -7.28 1.77 31.02
C LEU A 89 -6.37 2.65 30.13
N TYR A 90 -5.75 2.07 29.10
CA TYR A 90 -4.62 2.69 28.39
C TYR A 90 -4.93 3.15 26.95
N ASN A 91 -6.16 3.01 26.45
CA ASN A 91 -6.52 3.61 25.17
C ASN A 91 -6.51 5.14 25.29
N VAL A 92 -5.86 5.80 24.33
CA VAL A 92 -5.73 7.26 24.32
C VAL A 92 -6.92 7.88 23.59
N ASP A 93 -7.15 7.44 22.36
CA ASP A 93 -8.21 7.95 21.49
C ASP A 93 -9.55 7.26 21.82
N GLY A 94 -10.64 8.03 21.79
CA GLY A 94 -12.00 7.51 22.08
C GLY A 94 -12.29 7.20 23.55
N ASN A 95 -11.35 7.45 24.46
CA ASN A 95 -11.43 7.01 25.86
C ASN A 95 -11.37 8.18 26.86
N LEU A 96 -11.61 9.42 26.42
CA LEU A 96 -11.45 10.61 27.26
C LEU A 96 -12.49 10.70 28.40
N ALA A 97 -13.67 10.10 28.20
CA ALA A 97 -14.75 10.09 29.18
C ALA A 97 -14.57 9.02 30.28
N ASN A 98 -13.59 8.12 30.14
CA ASN A 98 -13.34 7.06 31.11
C ASN A 98 -12.64 7.62 32.37
N PRO A 99 -13.28 7.60 33.55
CA PRO A 99 -12.67 8.10 34.78
C PRO A 99 -11.47 7.26 35.24
N GLY A 100 -11.43 5.96 34.87
CA GLY A 100 -10.33 5.05 35.18
C GLY A 100 -9.17 5.10 34.17
N ARG A 101 -9.24 5.96 33.15
CA ARG A 101 -8.19 6.05 32.13
C ARG A 101 -6.87 6.48 32.76
N ILE A 102 -5.79 5.81 32.35
CA ILE A 102 -4.42 6.16 32.71
C ILE A 102 -3.80 6.96 31.54
N PRO A 103 -3.52 8.25 31.71
CA PRO A 103 -2.89 9.06 30.68
C PRO A 103 -1.49 8.54 30.30
N PRO A 104 -1.02 8.75 29.06
CA PRO A 104 0.30 8.29 28.63
C PRO A 104 1.45 8.71 29.55
N GLY A 105 1.46 9.96 30.03
CA GLY A 105 2.48 10.44 30.97
C GLY A 105 2.47 9.68 32.30
N ARG A 106 1.29 9.36 32.82
CA ARG A 106 1.14 8.56 34.04
C ARG A 106 1.61 7.12 33.84
N ALA A 107 1.32 6.52 32.69
CA ALA A 107 1.80 5.17 32.37
C ALA A 107 3.35 5.11 32.29
N VAL A 108 3.99 6.15 31.74
CA VAL A 108 5.47 6.28 31.74
C VAL A 108 6.03 6.38 33.16
N LEU A 109 5.47 7.25 34.01
CA LEU A 109 5.90 7.38 35.40
C LEU A 109 5.73 6.07 36.18
N GLN A 110 4.61 5.37 35.98
CA GLN A 110 4.37 4.06 36.57
C GLN A 110 5.43 3.03 36.13
N ARG A 111 5.84 3.06 34.85
CA ARG A 111 6.88 2.17 34.35
C ARG A 111 8.24 2.51 34.95
N GLN A 112 8.60 3.78 35.01
CA GLN A 112 9.86 4.23 35.63
C GLN A 112 9.91 3.89 37.12
N ALA A 113 8.78 3.94 37.83
CA ALA A 113 8.71 3.51 39.23
C ALA A 113 8.99 2.00 39.41
N ARG A 114 8.58 1.16 38.45
CA ARG A 114 8.85 -0.28 38.47
C ARG A 114 10.24 -0.63 37.93
N ASP A 115 10.74 0.17 36.99
CA ASP A 115 12.00 -0.05 36.27
C ASP A 115 12.73 1.31 36.10
N PRO A 116 13.49 1.76 37.11
CA PRO A 116 14.11 3.10 37.14
C PRO A 116 15.10 3.38 36.01
N GLY A 117 15.56 2.36 35.29
CA GLY A 117 16.43 2.49 34.11
C GLY A 117 15.67 2.53 32.78
N TRP A 118 14.34 2.38 32.80
CA TRP A 118 13.55 2.30 31.58
C TRP A 118 13.46 3.66 30.89
N VAL A 119 13.83 3.68 29.61
CA VAL A 119 13.68 4.83 28.72
C VAL A 119 12.70 4.47 27.62
N GLN A 120 11.71 5.33 27.38
CA GLN A 120 10.74 5.11 26.33
C GLN A 120 11.45 5.01 24.97
N PRO A 121 11.29 3.90 24.24
CA PRO A 121 11.90 3.79 22.93
C PRO A 121 11.29 4.82 22.00
N GLN A 122 12.15 5.45 21.19
CA GLN A 122 11.67 6.43 20.21
C GLN A 122 10.66 5.77 19.27
N ARG A 123 9.57 6.47 18.95
CA ARG A 123 8.40 5.98 18.20
C ARG A 123 8.73 5.36 16.82
N ASN A 124 9.96 5.57 16.32
CA ASN A 124 10.45 5.08 15.03
C ASN A 124 11.49 3.95 15.12
N VAL A 125 11.81 3.44 16.31
CA VAL A 125 12.71 2.29 16.45
C VAL A 125 12.00 1.06 15.90
N ARG A 126 12.51 0.56 14.77
CA ARG A 126 11.96 -0.60 14.08
C ARG A 126 12.17 -1.81 14.98
N VAL A 127 11.07 -2.39 15.49
CA VAL A 127 11.14 -3.66 16.23
C VAL A 127 11.90 -4.67 15.36
N PRO A 128 12.99 -5.27 15.88
CA PRO A 128 13.71 -6.31 15.14
C PRO A 128 12.70 -7.36 14.76
N ARG A 129 12.39 -7.48 13.47
CA ARG A 129 11.62 -8.63 12.99
C ARG A 129 12.47 -9.84 13.34
N GLN A 130 12.05 -10.62 14.34
CA GLN A 130 12.48 -12.00 14.49
C GLN A 130 12.22 -12.64 13.13
N ARG A 131 13.27 -12.77 12.32
CA ARG A 131 13.24 -13.70 11.19
C ARG A 131 13.08 -15.03 11.88
N ALA A 132 11.90 -15.63 11.74
CA ALA A 132 11.69 -17.00 12.16
C ALA A 132 12.91 -17.83 11.69
N PRO A 133 13.45 -18.73 12.53
CA PRO A 133 14.50 -19.63 12.10
C PRO A 133 14.04 -20.22 10.79
N ARG A 134 14.90 -20.10 9.78
CA ARG A 134 14.64 -20.50 8.41
C ARG A 134 14.61 -22.03 8.43
N THR A 135 13.52 -22.61 8.93
CA THR A 135 13.15 -23.99 8.62
C THR A 135 13.24 -24.05 7.11
N THR A 136 13.99 -25.03 6.61
CA THR A 136 14.08 -25.42 5.20
C THR A 136 12.69 -25.83 4.72
N ALA A 137 11.79 -24.84 4.62
CA ALA A 137 10.47 -24.99 4.10
C ALA A 137 10.63 -25.27 2.60
N ALA A 138 10.09 -26.41 2.18
CA ALA A 138 9.92 -26.76 0.77
C ALA A 138 9.44 -25.53 -0.03
N PRO A 139 9.95 -25.30 -1.24
CA PRO A 139 9.69 -24.09 -2.00
C PRO A 139 8.19 -23.96 -2.28
N ARG A 140 7.49 -23.15 -1.47
CA ARG A 140 6.15 -22.66 -1.82
C ARG A 140 6.28 -21.88 -3.12
N PRO A 141 5.41 -22.12 -4.11
CA PRO A 141 5.42 -21.36 -5.35
C PRO A 141 5.14 -19.90 -5.01
N VAL A 142 6.19 -19.09 -5.03
CA VAL A 142 6.06 -17.64 -5.00
C VAL A 142 5.30 -17.32 -6.28
N ARG A 143 3.99 -17.04 -6.15
CA ARG A 143 3.23 -16.42 -7.22
C ARG A 143 3.77 -14.99 -7.36
N ARG A 144 4.94 -14.89 -7.99
CA ARG A 144 5.52 -13.65 -8.48
C ARG A 144 4.50 -13.15 -9.48
N THR A 145 3.66 -12.22 -9.08
CA THR A 145 3.05 -11.34 -10.06
C THR A 145 4.23 -10.68 -10.77
N ALA A 146 4.50 -11.15 -11.98
CA ALA A 146 5.59 -10.62 -12.78
C ALA A 146 5.39 -9.10 -12.82
N PRO A 147 6.42 -8.30 -12.49
CA PRO A 147 6.30 -6.86 -12.58
C PRO A 147 5.81 -6.54 -14.00
N PRO A 148 4.84 -5.62 -14.16
CA PRO A 148 4.30 -5.30 -15.48
C PRO A 148 5.47 -5.00 -16.41
N SER A 149 5.45 -5.66 -17.56
CA SER A 149 6.47 -5.55 -18.59
C SER A 149 6.77 -4.07 -18.86
N GLN A 150 8.01 -3.75 -19.20
CA GLN A 150 8.37 -2.36 -19.51
C GLN A 150 7.43 -1.76 -20.57
N LEU A 151 6.93 -2.59 -21.48
CA LEU A 151 5.90 -2.27 -22.47
C LEU A 151 4.57 -1.82 -21.85
N THR A 152 4.05 -2.51 -20.82
CA THR A 152 2.78 -2.12 -20.18
C THR A 152 2.91 -0.80 -19.42
N ARG A 153 4.06 -0.56 -18.80
CA ARG A 153 4.34 0.73 -18.15
C ARG A 153 4.52 1.87 -19.16
N TRP A 154 5.22 1.60 -20.26
CA TRP A 154 5.36 2.54 -21.37
C TRP A 154 3.99 2.88 -21.97
N TRP A 155 3.18 1.86 -22.29
CA TRP A 155 1.84 2.03 -22.85
C TRP A 155 0.94 2.89 -21.96
N ARG A 156 0.85 2.58 -20.65
CA ARG A 156 0.06 3.39 -19.71
C ARG A 156 0.51 4.85 -19.62
N LYS A 157 1.82 5.10 -19.72
CA LYS A 157 2.36 6.46 -19.68
C LYS A 157 1.99 7.27 -20.93
N TYR A 158 1.98 6.64 -22.10
CA TYR A 158 1.78 7.33 -23.38
C TYR A 158 0.36 7.18 -23.96
N GLN A 159 -0.51 6.39 -23.35
CA GLN A 159 -1.86 6.13 -23.86
C GLN A 159 -2.65 7.41 -24.09
N THR A 160 -2.66 8.36 -23.15
CA THR A 160 -3.39 9.62 -23.29
C THR A 160 -2.85 10.49 -24.42
N ALA A 161 -1.52 10.56 -24.55
CA ALA A 161 -0.86 11.31 -25.62
C ALA A 161 -1.16 10.68 -27.00
N ILE A 162 -1.14 9.35 -27.11
CA ILE A 162 -1.47 8.63 -28.34
C ILE A 162 -2.95 8.85 -28.70
N SER A 163 -3.87 8.74 -27.73
CA SER A 163 -5.30 8.98 -27.96
C SER A 163 -5.59 10.41 -28.39
N ALA A 164 -4.98 11.41 -27.75
CA ALA A 164 -5.13 12.82 -28.12
C ALA A 164 -4.61 13.08 -29.54
N TRP A 165 -3.46 12.47 -29.89
CA TRP A 165 -2.91 12.55 -31.24
C TRP A 165 -3.80 11.91 -32.29
N ALA A 166 -4.34 10.71 -32.00
CA ALA A 166 -5.25 10.02 -32.91
C ALA A 166 -6.53 10.83 -33.16
N ALA A 167 -7.10 11.45 -32.11
CA ALA A 167 -8.25 12.32 -32.23
C ALA A 167 -7.96 13.56 -33.09
N LEU A 168 -6.81 14.21 -32.88
CA LEU A 168 -6.39 15.35 -33.70
C LEU A 168 -6.21 14.97 -35.18
N TRP A 169 -5.61 13.81 -35.44
CA TRP A 169 -5.40 13.33 -36.80
C TRP A 169 -6.71 13.02 -37.53
N LEU A 170 -7.64 12.34 -36.86
CA LEU A 170 -8.97 12.06 -37.43
C LEU A 170 -9.75 13.34 -37.70
N LEU A 171 -9.65 14.34 -36.82
CA LEU A 171 -10.30 15.63 -37.01
C LEU A 171 -9.71 16.37 -38.22
N LEU A 172 -8.38 16.40 -38.36
CA LEU A 172 -7.71 16.99 -39.51
C LEU A 172 -8.12 16.29 -40.81
N TRP A 173 -8.16 14.95 -40.81
CA TRP A 173 -8.59 14.15 -41.95
C TRP A 173 -10.04 14.49 -42.34
N ALA A 174 -10.95 14.58 -41.37
CA ALA A 174 -12.35 14.92 -41.63
C ALA A 174 -12.51 16.33 -42.22
N VAL A 175 -11.75 17.32 -41.72
CA VAL A 175 -11.76 18.69 -42.26
C VAL A 175 -11.25 18.71 -43.69
N LEU A 176 -10.13 18.05 -43.98
CA LEU A 176 -9.58 17.98 -45.34
C LEU A 176 -10.53 17.26 -46.30
N TRP A 177 -11.17 16.18 -45.85
CA TRP A 177 -12.19 15.48 -46.62
C TRP A 177 -13.38 16.39 -46.94
N TRP A 178 -13.87 17.13 -45.94
CA TRP A 178 -14.99 18.06 -46.11
C TRP A 178 -14.66 19.21 -47.06
N LEU A 179 -13.48 19.82 -46.91
CA LEU A 179 -13.00 20.88 -47.81
C LEU A 179 -12.82 20.36 -49.24
N GLY A 180 -12.22 19.18 -49.41
CA GLY A 180 -12.02 18.56 -50.72
C GLY A 180 -13.33 18.25 -51.44
N ARG A 181 -14.37 17.85 -50.70
CA ARG A 181 -15.71 17.60 -51.26
C ARG A 181 -16.33 18.86 -51.89
N ASN A 182 -16.06 20.03 -51.32
CA ASN A 182 -16.65 21.30 -51.77
C ASN A 182 -15.79 22.03 -52.80
N ALA A 183 -14.47 21.80 -52.80
CA ALA A 183 -13.54 22.53 -53.65
C ALA A 183 -13.30 21.88 -55.03
N TRP A 184 -13.51 20.56 -55.18
CA TRP A 184 -13.21 19.85 -56.43
C TRP A 184 -14.35 18.96 -56.92
N THR A 185 -14.89 19.27 -58.09
CA THR A 185 -15.87 18.45 -58.81
C THR A 185 -15.13 17.45 -59.73
N GLY A 186 -14.70 16.33 -59.17
CA GLY A 186 -14.06 15.22 -59.90
C GLY A 186 -13.69 14.07 -58.96
N TRP A 187 -13.99 12.82 -59.34
CA TRP A 187 -13.98 11.66 -58.43
C TRP A 187 -12.59 11.07 -58.09
N GLU A 188 -11.51 11.58 -58.67
CA GLU A 188 -10.19 10.91 -58.64
C GLU A 188 -9.11 11.65 -57.81
N GLU A 189 -9.24 12.96 -57.56
CA GLU A 189 -8.14 13.77 -56.99
C GLU A 189 -8.12 13.94 -55.45
N PRO A 190 -9.24 14.11 -54.71
CA PRO A 190 -9.17 14.41 -53.28
C PRO A 190 -8.71 13.21 -52.42
N ARG A 191 -8.96 11.97 -52.88
CA ARG A 191 -8.44 10.76 -52.21
C ARG A 191 -6.91 10.69 -52.31
N ASN A 192 -6.35 11.03 -53.46
CA ASN A 192 -4.91 10.95 -53.70
C ASN A 192 -4.14 12.02 -52.90
N ALA A 193 -4.69 13.23 -52.79
CA ALA A 193 -4.12 14.28 -51.94
C ALA A 193 -4.12 13.90 -50.45
N ALA A 194 -5.20 13.30 -49.94
CA ALA A 194 -5.27 12.85 -48.56
C ALA A 194 -4.31 11.68 -48.27
N ILE A 195 -4.14 10.75 -49.23
CA ILE A 195 -3.18 9.65 -49.14
C ILE A 195 -1.74 10.19 -49.14
N LEU A 196 -1.39 11.11 -50.05
CA LEU A 196 -0.06 11.69 -50.13
C LEU A 196 0.28 12.54 -48.90
N ALA A 197 -0.68 13.30 -48.37
CA ALA A 197 -0.50 14.04 -47.11
C ALA A 197 -0.25 13.08 -45.94
N SER A 198 -0.97 11.95 -45.89
CA SER A 198 -0.78 10.91 -44.86
C SER A 198 0.60 10.26 -44.95
N ILE A 199 1.07 9.97 -46.17
CA ILE A 199 2.39 9.38 -46.43
C ILE A 199 3.51 10.37 -46.07
N ALA A 200 3.42 11.62 -46.53
CA ALA A 200 4.42 12.66 -46.22
C ALA A 200 4.53 12.89 -44.71
N TRP A 201 3.40 12.85 -44.00
CA TRP A 201 3.36 13.04 -42.56
C TRP A 201 3.91 11.84 -41.78
N ALA A 202 3.64 10.61 -42.24
CA ALA A 202 4.24 9.40 -41.68
C ALA A 202 5.77 9.38 -41.82
N LEU A 203 6.29 9.82 -42.98
CA LEU A 203 7.73 9.94 -43.23
C LEU A 203 8.38 11.01 -42.34
N ALA A 204 7.72 12.15 -42.14
CA ALA A 204 8.22 13.19 -41.24
C ALA A 204 8.29 12.72 -39.77
N LEU A 205 7.30 11.95 -39.31
CA LEU A 205 7.29 11.37 -37.97
C LEU A 205 8.41 10.32 -37.79
N TRP A 206 8.63 9.50 -38.82
CA TRP A 206 9.71 8.51 -38.83
C TRP A 206 11.09 9.17 -38.74
N GLY A 207 11.33 10.24 -39.51
CA GLY A 207 12.58 11.00 -39.45
C GLY A 207 12.84 11.61 -38.06
N ARG A 208 11.80 12.12 -37.40
CA ARG A 208 11.91 12.75 -36.07
C ARG A 208 12.19 11.74 -34.96
N LEU A 209 11.60 10.53 -35.05
CA LEU A 209 11.83 9.44 -34.09
C LEU A 209 13.17 8.73 -34.33
N GLY A 210 13.62 8.60 -35.58
CA GLY A 210 14.92 8.02 -35.95
C GLY A 210 16.11 8.89 -35.58
N ALA A 211 15.98 10.22 -35.64
CA ALA A 211 17.06 11.15 -35.33
C ALA A 211 17.33 11.33 -33.82
N GLY A 212 16.36 11.03 -32.95
CA GLY A 212 16.41 11.39 -31.53
C GLY A 212 17.10 10.40 -30.57
N ASN A 213 17.55 9.23 -31.02
CA ASN A 213 17.92 8.14 -30.09
C ASN A 213 19.29 7.48 -30.28
N ARG A 214 20.22 8.13 -30.99
CA ARG A 214 21.65 7.74 -30.93
C ARG A 214 22.29 8.38 -29.69
N ARG A 215 21.92 7.91 -28.49
CA ARG A 215 22.71 8.25 -27.29
C ARG A 215 24.06 7.55 -27.38
N PRO A 216 25.19 8.27 -27.22
CA PRO A 216 26.51 7.66 -27.26
C PRO A 216 26.65 6.66 -26.11
N PHE A 217 27.07 5.46 -26.46
CA PHE A 217 27.34 4.35 -25.56
C PHE A 217 28.41 4.77 -24.54
N ARG A 218 27.99 5.23 -23.35
CA ARG A 218 28.92 5.56 -22.25
C ARG A 218 29.57 4.27 -21.78
N ARG A 219 30.80 4.02 -22.24
CA ARG A 219 31.74 3.04 -21.67
C ARG A 219 31.91 3.34 -20.18
N THR A 220 31.30 2.51 -19.34
CA THR A 220 31.54 2.49 -17.89
C THR A 220 32.96 1.99 -17.63
N ARG A 221 33.85 2.91 -17.24
CA ARG A 221 35.19 2.61 -16.72
C ARG A 221 35.05 1.75 -15.46
N ALA A 222 35.51 0.51 -15.54
CA ALA A 222 35.68 -0.38 -14.39
C ALA A 222 36.73 0.21 -13.44
N ARG A 223 36.28 0.74 -12.30
CA ARG A 223 37.16 1.17 -11.21
C ARG A 223 37.53 -0.08 -10.41
N LYS A 224 38.67 -0.70 -10.75
CA LYS A 224 39.37 -1.68 -9.89
C LYS A 224 39.57 -1.04 -8.52
N ARG A 225 38.92 -1.57 -7.49
CA ARG A 225 39.19 -1.26 -6.09
C ARG A 225 40.04 -2.38 -5.53
N THR A 226 41.35 -2.21 -5.63
CA THR A 226 42.35 -2.95 -4.85
C THR A 226 42.08 -2.70 -3.37
N ARG A 227 41.80 -3.76 -2.62
CA ARG A 227 41.94 -3.77 -1.16
C ARG A 227 43.26 -4.50 -0.86
N ARG A 228 44.20 -3.76 -0.28
CA ARG A 228 45.13 -4.30 0.72
C ARG A 228 44.44 -4.20 2.07
#